data_AF-A0A2S4UV70-F1
#
_entry.id   AF-A0A2S4UV70-F1
#
_cell.length_a   1.000
_cell.length_b   1.000
_cell.length_c   1.000
_cell.angle_alpha   90.00
_cell.angle_beta   90.00
_cell.angle_gamma   90.00
#
_symmetry.space_group_name_H-M   'P 1'
#
loop_
_entity.id
_entity.type
_entity.pdbx_description
1 polymer ?
#
loop_
_entity_poly.entity_id
_entity_poly.type
_entity_poly.pdbx_seq_one_letter_code
_entity_poly.pdbx_strand_id
1 'polypeptide(L)'
;MNPPWQNKSATRGGKYRTVELYDLFKLDLPGMLGENGGKKALIAIWVTNRPKFRRFLKQKFMPDCHILGPYSEWYWVKITGSPTKTDHESVLSDGGKPLFDLESTSPRRCYEGLILGWYIPPSLRPNPTLDELPPKIFLSVPLGHSRKPNIIDLLEPHLPSDPSILELFSRSVSGLTSLERQSETNPGVPVMKGIWHSVGDESPKFMVSPWVEYLSSTNDDQSHSCDPK
;
A
#
# COMPACT_ATOMS: atom_id res chain seq x y z
N MET A 1 3.71 1.98 4.42
CA MET A 1 3.43 2.39 5.83
C MET A 1 2.45 3.55 5.85
N ASN A 2 1.48 3.55 6.77
CA ASN A 2 0.50 4.64 6.95
C ASN A 2 0.49 5.17 8.40
N PRO A 3 1.57 5.85 8.87
CA PRO A 3 1.68 6.26 10.27
C PRO A 3 0.51 7.16 10.72
N PRO A 4 0.04 7.04 11.97
CA PRO A 4 -1.03 7.87 12.51
C PRO A 4 -0.53 9.28 12.88
N TRP A 5 -0.21 10.07 11.85
CA TRP A 5 0.30 11.44 11.99
C TRP A 5 -0.62 12.29 12.86
N GLN A 6 -0.02 13.05 13.78
CA GLN A 6 -0.75 14.05 14.56
C GLN A 6 -1.49 15.05 13.67
N ASN A 7 -2.82 15.02 13.76
CA ASN A 7 -3.70 15.99 13.11
C ASN A 7 -4.85 16.40 14.04
N LYS A 8 -5.37 17.62 13.85
CA LYS A 8 -6.44 18.19 14.69
C LYS A 8 -7.73 17.34 14.64
N SER A 9 -7.93 16.55 13.58
CA SER A 9 -9.04 15.60 13.45
C SER A 9 -8.88 14.37 14.36
N ALA A 10 -7.67 13.82 14.48
CA ALA A 10 -7.37 12.69 15.36
C ALA A 10 -7.48 13.08 16.83
N THR A 11 -7.04 14.30 17.18
CA THR A 11 -7.16 14.86 18.54
C THR A 11 -8.62 15.00 18.99
N ARG A 12 -9.55 15.29 18.07
CA ARG A 12 -10.99 15.41 18.38
C ARG A 12 -11.75 14.09 18.38
N GLY A 13 -11.24 13.07 17.68
CA GLY A 13 -11.89 11.77 17.56
C GLY A 13 -11.59 10.79 18.68
N GLY A 14 -10.52 10.98 19.46
CA GLY A 14 -10.15 10.15 20.63
C GLY A 14 -9.82 8.68 20.35
N LYS A 15 -9.94 8.20 19.09
CA LYS A 15 -9.89 6.77 18.74
C LYS A 15 -8.49 6.17 18.58
N TYR A 16 -7.42 6.96 18.47
CA TYR A 16 -6.03 6.43 18.41
C TYR A 16 -5.03 7.36 19.09
N ARG A 17 -3.99 6.78 19.70
CA ARG A 17 -2.82 7.51 20.18
C ARG A 17 -2.04 8.02 18.97
N THR A 18 -1.96 9.34 18.81
CA THR A 18 -1.14 9.94 17.76
C THR A 18 0.34 9.73 18.07
N VAL A 19 1.14 9.41 17.05
CA VAL A 19 2.59 9.21 17.16
C VAL A 19 3.27 10.58 17.10
N GLU A 20 4.07 10.93 18.12
CA GLU A 20 4.97 12.09 18.05
C GLU A 20 5.98 11.86 16.91
N LEU A 21 6.51 12.92 16.28
CA LEU A 21 7.38 12.76 15.10
C LEU A 21 8.48 11.71 15.29
N TYR A 22 9.16 11.76 16.44
CA TYR A 22 10.25 10.84 16.78
C TYR A 22 9.81 9.47 17.29
N ASP A 23 8.53 9.29 17.66
CA ASP A 23 8.02 7.96 18.03
C ASP A 23 8.08 6.99 16.85
N LEU A 24 8.16 7.48 15.61
CA LEU A 24 8.33 6.64 14.43
C LEU A 24 9.65 5.82 14.47
N PHE A 25 10.69 6.33 15.15
CA PHE A 25 11.95 5.59 15.35
C PHE A 25 11.79 4.36 16.24
N LYS A 26 10.74 4.28 17.07
CA LYS A 26 10.47 3.11 17.92
C LYS A 26 10.11 1.84 17.13
N LEU A 27 9.83 1.97 15.84
CA LEU A 27 9.62 0.81 14.96
C LEU A 27 10.92 0.05 14.71
N ASP A 28 12.09 0.69 14.83
CA ASP A 28 13.38 0.11 14.46
C ASP A 28 13.36 -0.53 13.06
N LEU A 29 13.01 0.26 12.03
CA LEU A 29 12.99 -0.23 10.64
C LEU A 29 14.32 -0.88 10.21
N PRO A 30 15.51 -0.34 10.55
CA PRO A 30 16.77 -1.01 10.25
C PRO A 30 16.90 -2.38 10.91
N GLY A 31 16.49 -2.53 12.18
CA GLY A 31 16.46 -3.83 12.86
C GLY A 31 15.45 -4.80 12.24
N MET A 32 14.27 -4.32 11.83
CA MET A 32 13.25 -5.14 11.16
C MET A 32 13.67 -5.64 9.78
N LEU A 33 14.32 -4.78 8.97
CA LEU A 33 14.70 -5.10 7.60
C LEU A 33 16.05 -5.81 7.52
N GLY A 34 16.98 -5.50 8.44
CA GLY A 34 18.28 -6.14 8.55
C GLY A 34 19.04 -6.20 7.23
N GLU A 35 19.56 -7.38 6.88
CA GLU A 35 20.20 -7.64 5.59
C GLU A 35 19.24 -7.82 4.43
N ASN A 36 17.95 -8.10 4.70
CA ASN A 36 16.93 -8.35 3.67
C ASN A 36 17.42 -9.26 2.52
N GLY A 37 18.16 -10.33 2.86
CA GLY A 37 18.75 -11.26 1.89
C GLY A 37 19.77 -10.62 0.93
N GLY A 38 20.42 -9.53 1.33
CA GLY A 38 21.32 -8.75 0.48
C GLY A 38 20.62 -7.94 -0.60
N LYS A 39 19.31 -7.70 -0.47
CA LYS A 39 18.50 -6.96 -1.45
C LYS A 39 18.00 -5.65 -0.85
N LYS A 40 17.94 -4.59 -1.66
CA LYS A 40 17.27 -3.35 -1.28
C LYS A 40 15.75 -3.56 -1.13
N ALA A 41 15.09 -2.72 -0.34
CA ALA A 41 13.64 -2.73 -0.19
C ALA A 41 13.02 -1.37 -0.51
N LEU A 42 11.93 -1.35 -1.29
CA LEU A 42 11.19 -0.13 -1.56
C LEU A 42 10.32 0.22 -0.35
N ILE A 43 10.54 1.39 0.24
CA ILE A 43 9.77 1.88 1.38
C ILE A 43 8.88 3.04 0.93
N ALA A 44 7.57 2.86 1.09
CA ALA A 44 6.56 3.87 0.79
C ALA A 44 5.86 4.32 2.08
N ILE A 45 5.85 5.63 2.36
CA ILE A 45 5.30 6.22 3.58
C ILE A 45 4.25 7.27 3.22
N TRP A 46 2.99 7.02 3.58
CA TRP A 46 1.93 8.03 3.46
C TRP A 46 2.24 9.22 4.37
N VAL A 47 2.07 10.43 3.86
CA VAL A 47 2.37 11.67 4.58
C VAL A 47 1.23 12.68 4.42
N THR A 48 0.95 13.38 5.53
CA THR A 48 -0.01 14.49 5.53
C THR A 48 0.51 15.69 4.72
N ASN A 49 -0.39 16.60 4.33
CA ASN A 49 -0.02 17.81 3.58
C ASN A 49 0.77 18.85 4.35
N ARG A 50 1.00 18.65 5.64
CA ARG A 50 1.77 19.56 6.49
C ARG A 50 3.27 19.44 6.15
N PRO A 51 3.93 20.51 5.67
CA PRO A 51 5.32 20.45 5.22
C PRO A 51 6.31 19.91 6.26
N LYS A 52 6.04 20.13 7.56
CA LYS A 52 6.89 19.64 8.66
C LYS A 52 7.12 18.12 8.63
N PHE A 53 6.10 17.33 8.28
CA PHE A 53 6.22 15.86 8.26
C PHE A 53 6.98 15.38 7.04
N ARG A 54 6.73 15.99 5.87
CA ARG A 54 7.50 15.70 4.66
C ARG A 54 8.99 15.98 4.87
N ARG A 55 9.30 17.15 5.46
CA ARG A 55 10.67 17.54 5.79
C ARG A 55 11.32 16.54 6.75
N PHE A 56 10.62 16.20 7.83
CA PHE A 56 11.09 15.21 8.81
C PHE A 56 11.37 13.85 8.16
N LEU A 57 10.48 13.35 7.30
CA LEU A 57 10.69 12.08 6.60
C LEU A 57 11.95 12.12 5.74
N LYS A 58 12.07 13.09 4.82
CA LYS A 58 13.16 13.14 3.84
C LYS A 58 14.51 13.53 4.42
N GLN A 59 14.52 14.38 5.46
CA GLN A 59 15.75 14.97 6.01
C GLN A 59 16.21 14.32 7.31
N LYS A 60 15.36 13.52 7.97
CA LYS A 60 15.70 12.91 9.28
C LYS A 60 15.37 11.44 9.34
N PHE A 61 14.09 11.07 9.30
CA PHE A 61 13.68 9.69 9.54
C PHE A 61 14.19 8.70 8.48
N MET A 62 13.96 8.96 7.19
CA MET A 62 14.38 8.04 6.13
C MET A 62 15.91 7.91 6.06
N PRO A 63 16.72 9.00 6.06
CA PRO A 63 18.18 8.90 6.10
C PRO A 63 18.71 8.11 7.31
N ASP A 64 18.22 8.41 8.52
CA ASP A 64 18.65 7.74 9.75
C ASP A 64 18.26 6.25 9.78
N CYS A 65 17.20 5.87 9.03
CA CYS A 65 16.81 4.47 8.83
C CYS A 65 17.47 3.82 7.60
N HIS A 66 18.48 4.46 6.99
CA HIS A 66 19.15 3.98 5.76
C HIS A 66 18.23 3.79 4.55
N ILE A 67 17.15 4.56 4.51
CA ILE A 67 16.25 4.67 3.36
C ILE A 67 16.72 5.87 2.55
N LEU A 68 17.32 5.62 1.40
CA LEU A 68 17.99 6.62 0.57
C LEU A 68 17.16 7.01 -0.65
N GLY A 69 17.42 8.22 -1.17
CA GLY A 69 16.83 8.75 -2.40
C GLY A 69 17.69 8.46 -3.66
N PRO A 70 17.26 8.87 -4.86
CA PRO A 70 16.28 9.92 -5.10
C PRO A 70 14.89 9.54 -4.56
N TYR A 71 14.33 10.40 -3.72
CA TYR A 71 13.01 10.16 -3.15
C TYR A 71 11.95 10.54 -4.18
N SER A 72 11.02 9.62 -4.45
CA SER A 72 9.86 9.90 -5.29
C SER A 72 8.68 10.36 -4.44
N GLU A 73 7.90 11.30 -4.96
CA GLU A 73 6.67 11.76 -4.32
C GLU A 73 5.48 11.45 -5.21
N TRP A 74 4.58 10.63 -4.68
CA TRP A 74 3.31 10.34 -5.32
C TRP A 74 2.18 11.05 -4.59
N TYR A 75 1.13 11.41 -5.33
CA TYR A 75 -0.02 12.12 -4.79
C TYR A 75 -1.31 11.37 -5.11
N TRP A 76 -2.05 11.03 -4.06
CA TRP A 76 -3.41 10.53 -4.19
C TRP A 76 -4.38 11.70 -4.15
N VAL A 77 -5.13 11.94 -5.23
CA VAL A 77 -6.21 12.93 -5.29
C VAL A 77 -7.55 12.23 -5.07
N LYS A 78 -8.31 12.70 -4.10
CA LYS A 78 -9.64 12.18 -3.75
C LYS A 78 -10.69 12.83 -4.61
N ILE A 79 -11.47 12.00 -5.29
CA ILE A 79 -12.52 12.44 -6.21
C ILE A 79 -13.92 11.98 -5.75
N THR A 80 -14.94 12.64 -6.28
CA THR A 80 -16.34 12.22 -6.14
C THR A 80 -16.56 10.90 -6.87
N GLY A 81 -17.45 10.06 -6.33
CA GLY A 81 -17.90 8.86 -6.99
C GLY A 81 -18.74 9.14 -8.23
N SER A 82 -19.15 8.09 -8.92
CA SER A 82 -20.03 8.19 -10.08
C SER A 82 -21.34 8.92 -9.72
N PRO A 83 -21.95 9.65 -10.68
CA PRO A 83 -23.25 10.25 -10.49
C PRO A 83 -24.26 9.19 -10.00
N THR A 84 -25.05 9.54 -8.99
CA THR A 84 -26.14 8.69 -8.51
C THR A 84 -27.45 9.41 -8.75
N LYS A 85 -28.37 8.74 -9.46
CA LYS A 85 -29.76 9.18 -9.59
C LYS A 85 -30.57 8.40 -8.57
N THR A 86 -31.26 9.10 -7.68
CA THR A 86 -32.37 8.52 -6.92
C THR A 86 -33.67 9.03 -7.52
N ASP A 87 -34.76 8.27 -7.38
CA ASP A 87 -36.05 8.53 -8.03
C ASP A 87 -36.65 9.92 -7.73
N HIS A 88 -36.11 10.64 -6.73
CA HIS A 88 -36.59 11.95 -6.33
C HIS A 88 -35.57 13.11 -6.43
N GLU A 89 -34.26 12.85 -6.60
CA GLU A 89 -33.26 13.90 -6.88
C GLU A 89 -31.91 13.30 -7.28
N SER A 90 -31.12 14.00 -8.10
CA SER A 90 -29.72 13.65 -8.32
C SER A 90 -28.88 14.11 -7.12
N VAL A 91 -28.34 13.17 -6.34
CA VAL A 91 -27.48 13.48 -5.17
C VAL A 91 -26.11 13.99 -5.60
N LEU A 92 -25.62 13.54 -6.75
CA LEU A 92 -24.40 14.03 -7.40
C LEU A 92 -24.67 14.20 -8.90
N SER A 93 -24.61 15.43 -9.39
CA SER A 93 -24.84 15.75 -10.81
C SER A 93 -23.68 15.31 -11.71
N ASP A 94 -22.44 15.31 -11.17
CA ASP A 94 -21.21 14.91 -11.86
C ASP A 94 -20.29 14.08 -10.94
N GLY A 95 -19.60 13.09 -11.52
CA GLY A 95 -18.59 12.28 -10.85
C GLY A 95 -17.16 12.64 -11.25
N GLY A 96 -16.17 12.08 -10.54
CA GLY A 96 -14.75 12.26 -10.89
C GLY A 96 -14.15 13.62 -10.57
N LYS A 97 -14.88 14.50 -9.87
CA LYS A 97 -14.41 15.84 -9.49
C LYS A 97 -13.62 15.78 -8.19
N PRO A 98 -12.55 16.59 -8.00
CA PRO A 98 -11.88 16.68 -6.70
C PRO A 98 -12.86 17.02 -5.57
N LEU A 99 -12.72 16.36 -4.41
CA LEU A 99 -13.61 16.61 -3.27
C LEU A 99 -13.54 18.04 -2.71
N PHE A 100 -12.42 18.72 -2.94
CA PHE A 100 -12.20 20.12 -2.63
C PHE A 100 -11.44 20.73 -3.80
N ASP A 101 -11.67 22.02 -4.04
CA ASP A 101 -10.89 22.78 -5.00
C ASP A 101 -9.39 22.71 -4.65
N LEU A 102 -8.57 22.38 -5.64
CA LEU A 102 -7.12 22.24 -5.50
C LEU A 102 -6.46 23.59 -5.21
N GLU A 103 -7.00 24.67 -5.78
CA GLU A 103 -6.53 26.04 -5.62
C GLU A 103 -7.11 26.71 -4.36
N SER A 104 -7.94 25.99 -3.61
CA SER A 104 -8.52 26.51 -2.37
C SER A 104 -7.42 26.92 -1.38
N THR A 105 -7.62 28.08 -0.74
CA THR A 105 -6.81 28.52 0.40
C THR A 105 -7.15 27.76 1.69
N SER A 106 -8.17 26.90 1.66
CA SER A 106 -8.58 26.06 2.78
C SER A 106 -7.44 25.17 3.28
N PRO A 107 -7.33 24.95 4.60
CA PRO A 107 -6.40 23.97 5.15
C PRO A 107 -6.82 22.53 4.84
N ARG A 108 -8.06 22.29 4.40
CA ARG A 108 -8.53 20.96 3.96
C ARG A 108 -8.10 20.76 2.52
N ARG A 109 -7.34 19.69 2.27
CA ARG A 109 -6.87 19.31 0.95
C ARG A 109 -7.56 18.01 0.54
N CYS A 110 -7.89 17.90 -0.75
CA CYS A 110 -8.44 16.69 -1.35
C CYS A 110 -7.37 15.68 -1.75
N TYR A 111 -6.07 15.97 -1.55
CA TYR A 111 -5.00 15.03 -1.85
C TYR A 111 -4.21 14.63 -0.61
N GLU A 112 -3.46 13.52 -0.69
CA GLU A 112 -2.46 13.10 0.30
C GLU A 112 -1.18 12.66 -0.40
N GLY A 113 -0.02 12.88 0.23
CA GLY A 113 1.26 12.51 -0.34
C GLY A 113 1.70 11.10 0.08
N LEU A 114 2.52 10.48 -0.74
CA LEU A 114 3.23 9.23 -0.48
C LEU A 114 4.69 9.45 -0.86
N ILE A 115 5.62 9.24 0.07
CA ILE A 115 7.05 9.39 -0.18
C ILE A 115 7.66 7.99 -0.31
N LEU A 116 8.41 7.78 -1.39
CA LEU A 116 9.08 6.52 -1.69
C LEU A 116 10.61 6.70 -1.64
N GLY A 117 11.30 5.68 -1.13
CA GLY A 117 12.76 5.60 -1.13
C GLY A 117 13.23 4.16 -0.92
N TRP A 118 14.53 3.92 -1.04
CA TRP A 118 15.11 2.56 -0.99
C TRP A 118 15.85 2.33 0.31
N TYR A 119 15.40 1.36 1.12
CA TYR A 119 16.19 0.83 2.22
C TYR A 119 17.40 0.08 1.68
N ILE A 120 18.59 0.44 2.18
CA ILE A 120 19.86 -0.18 1.79
C ILE A 120 20.38 -1.06 2.94
N PRO A 121 20.43 -2.39 2.76
CA PRO A 121 20.94 -3.30 3.77
C PRO A 121 22.44 -3.07 4.01
N PRO A 122 22.98 -3.39 5.20
CA PRO A 122 24.36 -3.12 5.57
C PRO A 122 25.39 -3.58 4.53
N SER A 123 25.20 -4.78 3.97
CA SER A 123 26.07 -5.33 2.91
C SER A 123 26.17 -4.47 1.64
N LEU A 124 25.16 -3.65 1.33
CA LEU A 124 25.12 -2.81 0.12
C LEU A 124 25.44 -1.33 0.38
N ARG A 125 25.64 -0.91 1.64
CA ARG A 125 25.90 0.49 1.99
C ARG A 125 27.19 1.10 1.43
N PRO A 126 28.29 0.35 1.22
CA PRO A 126 29.51 0.95 0.67
C PRO A 126 29.33 1.52 -0.73
N ASN A 127 28.49 0.91 -1.56
CA ASN A 127 28.22 1.31 -2.94
C ASN A 127 26.72 1.10 -3.27
N PRO A 128 25.83 1.99 -2.82
CA PRO A 128 24.40 1.82 -3.01
C PRO A 128 23.99 2.13 -4.46
N THR A 129 23.30 1.19 -5.11
CA THR A 129 22.64 1.42 -6.41
C THR A 129 21.16 1.75 -6.19
N LEU A 130 20.77 2.96 -6.55
CA LEU A 130 19.46 3.53 -6.26
C LEU A 130 18.70 3.75 -7.57
N ASP A 131 17.56 3.08 -7.70
CA ASP A 131 16.72 3.24 -8.89
C ASP A 131 15.84 4.47 -8.70
N GLU A 132 15.76 5.32 -9.72
CA GLU A 132 14.85 6.44 -9.68
C GLU A 132 13.42 5.98 -9.96
N LEU A 133 12.48 6.36 -9.08
CA LEU A 133 11.06 6.15 -9.32
C LEU A 133 10.42 7.43 -9.85
N PRO A 134 9.68 7.38 -10.97
CA PRO A 134 9.00 8.57 -11.48
C PRO A 134 7.94 9.06 -10.49
N PRO A 135 7.74 10.39 -10.36
CA PRO A 135 6.62 10.91 -9.58
C PRO A 135 5.30 10.50 -10.23
N LYS A 136 4.27 10.27 -9.42
CA LYS A 136 2.94 9.86 -9.90
C LYS A 136 1.82 10.65 -9.23
N ILE A 137 0.76 10.89 -9.98
CA ILE A 137 -0.52 11.37 -9.43
C ILE A 137 -1.55 10.31 -9.80
N PHE A 138 -2.36 9.91 -8.82
CA PHE A 138 -3.42 8.93 -9.04
C PHE A 138 -4.70 9.34 -8.30
N LEU A 139 -5.83 8.92 -8.83
CA LEU A 139 -7.14 9.39 -8.42
C LEU A 139 -7.97 8.20 -7.95
N SER A 140 -8.69 8.36 -6.84
CA SER A 140 -9.73 7.39 -6.46
C SER A 140 -10.77 8.00 -5.53
N VAL A 141 -11.91 7.33 -5.47
CA VAL A 141 -12.99 7.65 -4.52
C VAL A 141 -12.57 7.14 -3.13
N PRO A 142 -12.58 7.97 -2.08
CA PRO A 142 -12.21 7.52 -0.75
C PRO A 142 -13.25 6.54 -0.20
N LEU A 143 -12.78 5.38 0.27
CA LEU A 143 -13.63 4.30 0.78
C LEU A 143 -14.08 4.49 2.24
N GLY A 144 -13.57 5.51 2.92
CA GLY A 144 -13.90 5.79 4.31
C GLY A 144 -12.86 6.69 4.97
N HIS A 145 -13.15 7.12 6.20
CA HIS A 145 -12.23 7.97 6.95
C HIS A 145 -10.91 7.23 7.21
N SER A 146 -9.78 7.90 6.97
CA SER A 146 -8.42 7.37 7.15
C SER A 146 -8.06 6.11 6.33
N ARG A 147 -8.93 5.65 5.41
CA ARG A 147 -8.63 4.52 4.52
C ARG A 147 -7.91 5.02 3.29
N LYS A 148 -6.76 4.42 3.01
CA LYS A 148 -5.95 4.67 1.81
C LYS A 148 -6.37 3.70 0.71
N PRO A 149 -6.26 4.07 -0.57
CA PRO A 149 -6.49 3.12 -1.66
C PRO A 149 -5.41 2.04 -1.66
N ASN A 150 -5.74 0.86 -2.19
CA ASN A 150 -4.72 -0.11 -2.56
C ASN A 150 -3.91 0.47 -3.72
N ILE A 151 -2.59 0.43 -3.61
CA ILE A 151 -1.64 0.99 -4.59
C ILE A 151 -0.72 -0.09 -5.17
N ILE A 152 -1.01 -1.36 -4.96
CA ILE A 152 -0.14 -2.45 -5.40
C ILE A 152 0.06 -2.46 -6.91
N ASP A 153 -1.00 -2.28 -7.71
CA ASP A 153 -0.92 -2.21 -9.17
C ASP A 153 -0.04 -1.03 -9.65
N LEU A 154 0.06 0.05 -8.85
CA LEU A 154 0.95 1.18 -9.16
C LEU A 154 2.41 0.88 -8.81
N LEU A 155 2.64 0.02 -7.81
CA LEU A 155 3.97 -0.38 -7.33
C LEU A 155 4.52 -1.57 -8.09
N GLU A 156 3.67 -2.47 -8.60
CA GLU A 156 4.02 -3.72 -9.27
C GLU A 156 5.13 -3.56 -10.33
N PRO A 157 5.11 -2.55 -11.22
CA PRO A 157 6.17 -2.37 -12.22
C PRO A 157 7.57 -2.08 -11.64
N HIS A 158 7.64 -1.76 -10.34
CA HIS A 158 8.86 -1.41 -9.61
C HIS A 158 9.27 -2.49 -8.59
N LEU A 159 8.52 -3.59 -8.52
CA LEU A 159 8.75 -4.69 -7.59
C LEU A 159 9.28 -5.93 -8.33
N PRO A 160 9.99 -6.84 -7.63
CA PRO A 160 10.32 -8.15 -8.19
C PRO A 160 9.06 -8.98 -8.43
N SER A 161 9.16 -10.05 -9.22
CA SER A 161 8.06 -10.98 -9.52
C SER A 161 7.48 -11.71 -8.31
N ASP A 162 8.23 -11.78 -7.22
CA ASP A 162 7.94 -12.51 -5.98
C ASP A 162 8.08 -11.61 -4.74
N PRO A 163 7.37 -10.46 -4.67
CA PRO A 163 7.65 -9.47 -3.64
C PRO A 163 7.16 -9.96 -2.27
N SER A 164 7.99 -9.72 -1.25
CA SER A 164 7.54 -9.79 0.14
C SER A 164 7.13 -8.39 0.58
N ILE A 165 5.85 -8.19 0.88
CA ILE A 165 5.25 -6.89 1.16
C ILE A 165 4.80 -6.84 2.62
N LEU A 166 5.21 -5.78 3.32
CA LEU A 166 4.81 -5.48 4.69
C LEU A 166 4.08 -4.13 4.77
N GLU A 167 2.80 -4.17 5.09
CA GLU A 167 1.98 -2.99 5.33
C GLU A 167 1.89 -2.68 6.83
N LEU A 168 2.66 -1.70 7.30
CA LEU A 168 2.58 -1.21 8.68
C LEU A 168 1.52 -0.12 8.86
N PHE A 169 0.85 -0.16 10.01
CA PHE A 169 -0.30 0.68 10.39
C PHE A 169 -1.52 0.47 9.48
N SER A 170 -1.71 -0.78 9.04
CA SER A 170 -2.83 -1.15 8.18
C SER A 170 -4.16 -1.13 8.94
N ARG A 171 -5.24 -0.76 8.24
CA ARG A 171 -6.61 -0.71 8.80
C ARG A 171 -7.56 -1.73 8.16
N SER A 172 -7.07 -2.45 7.16
CA SER A 172 -7.83 -3.42 6.38
C SER A 172 -6.84 -4.36 5.72
N VAL A 173 -7.23 -5.60 5.48
CA VAL A 173 -6.42 -6.51 4.67
C VAL A 173 -6.42 -5.98 3.23
N SER A 174 -5.31 -5.39 2.82
CA SER A 174 -4.97 -5.22 1.41
C SER A 174 -4.46 -6.58 0.94
N GLY A 175 -5.23 -7.30 0.12
CA GLY A 175 -4.77 -8.59 -0.42
C GLY A 175 -4.11 -8.42 -1.79
N LEU A 176 -3.25 -9.39 -2.15
CA LEU A 176 -2.80 -9.63 -3.54
C LEU A 176 -3.96 -10.09 -4.46
N THR A 177 -5.15 -10.34 -3.91
CA THR A 177 -6.35 -10.84 -4.62
C THR A 177 -6.86 -9.92 -5.74
N SER A 178 -6.38 -8.68 -5.83
CA SER A 178 -6.65 -7.81 -6.99
C SER A 178 -5.83 -8.22 -8.23
N LEU A 179 -4.68 -8.87 -8.06
CA LEU A 179 -3.85 -9.40 -9.16
C LEU A 179 -4.34 -10.75 -9.68
N GLU A 180 -4.89 -11.62 -8.81
CA GLU A 180 -5.48 -12.89 -9.26
C GLU A 180 -6.69 -12.68 -10.19
N ARG A 181 -7.41 -11.56 -10.03
CA ARG A 181 -8.61 -11.27 -10.84
C ARG A 181 -8.30 -10.81 -12.27
N GLN A 182 -7.04 -10.52 -12.60
CA GLN A 182 -6.62 -10.18 -13.96
C GLN A 182 -6.03 -11.38 -14.73
N SER A 183 -5.74 -12.51 -14.09
CA SER A 183 -5.14 -13.66 -14.80
C SER A 183 -6.12 -14.48 -15.63
N GLU A 184 -7.44 -14.30 -15.46
CA GLU A 184 -8.43 -15.00 -16.30
C GLU A 184 -8.55 -14.44 -17.72
N THR A 185 -7.98 -13.27 -18.03
CA THR A 185 -8.14 -12.62 -19.35
C THR A 185 -6.89 -12.59 -20.22
N ASN A 186 -5.69 -12.98 -19.72
CA ASN A 186 -4.47 -12.98 -20.53
C ASN A 186 -3.50 -14.13 -20.15
N PRO A 187 -3.37 -15.19 -20.99
CA PRO A 187 -2.56 -16.37 -20.70
C PRO A 187 -1.03 -16.18 -20.81
N GLY A 188 -0.51 -14.97 -20.56
CA GLY A 188 0.92 -14.64 -20.72
C GLY A 188 1.51 -13.70 -19.67
N VAL A 189 0.74 -13.24 -18.68
CA VAL A 189 1.25 -12.37 -17.61
C VAL A 189 1.67 -13.22 -16.42
N PRO A 190 2.94 -13.15 -15.97
CA PRO A 190 3.41 -13.95 -14.84
C PRO A 190 2.67 -13.55 -13.56
N VAL A 191 2.02 -14.54 -12.93
CA VAL A 191 1.35 -14.35 -11.63
C VAL A 191 2.39 -14.01 -10.57
N MET A 192 2.18 -12.89 -9.88
CA MET A 192 3.07 -12.42 -8.82
C MET A 192 3.03 -13.40 -7.63
N LYS A 193 4.14 -14.10 -7.36
CA LYS A 193 4.23 -15.12 -6.30
C LYS A 193 4.86 -14.52 -5.04
N GLY A 194 4.14 -13.64 -4.37
CA GLY A 194 4.61 -12.90 -3.20
C GLY A 194 3.88 -13.23 -1.90
N ILE A 195 4.40 -12.71 -0.78
CA ILE A 195 3.70 -12.71 0.52
C ILE A 195 3.28 -11.28 0.83
N TRP A 196 2.04 -11.09 1.26
CA TRP A 196 1.57 -9.81 1.81
C TRP A 196 1.24 -9.95 3.28
N HIS A 197 1.87 -9.15 4.12
CA HIS A 197 1.60 -9.08 5.54
C HIS A 197 1.11 -7.69 5.94
N SER A 198 -0.08 -7.60 6.54
CA SER A 198 -0.64 -6.35 7.05
C SER A 198 -0.61 -6.35 8.58
N VAL A 199 -0.02 -5.31 9.17
CA VAL A 199 0.09 -5.13 10.61
C VAL A 199 -0.53 -3.80 11.01
N GLY A 200 -1.54 -3.87 11.88
CA GLY A 200 -2.18 -2.73 12.50
C GLY A 200 -3.17 -3.17 13.57
N ASP A 201 -3.65 -2.19 14.33
CA ASP A 201 -4.62 -2.37 15.40
C ASP A 201 -6.03 -2.70 14.88
N GLU A 202 -6.36 -2.27 13.66
CA GLU A 202 -7.65 -2.56 13.02
C GLU A 202 -7.60 -3.64 11.94
N SER A 203 -6.40 -4.09 11.54
CA SER A 203 -6.27 -5.21 10.60
C SER A 203 -6.54 -6.53 11.34
N PRO A 204 -7.23 -7.52 10.72
CA PRO A 204 -7.31 -8.88 11.26
C PRO A 204 -5.90 -9.38 11.59
N LYS A 205 -5.65 -9.70 12.86
CA LYS A 205 -4.38 -10.28 13.29
C LYS A 205 -4.25 -11.68 12.69
N PHE A 206 -3.12 -11.91 12.02
CA PHE A 206 -2.70 -13.17 11.38
C PHE A 206 -3.55 -13.63 10.19
N MET A 207 -3.13 -13.21 9.00
CA MET A 207 -3.31 -13.96 7.75
C MET A 207 -1.94 -14.52 7.34
N VAL A 208 -1.49 -15.59 8.00
CA VAL A 208 -0.56 -16.52 7.36
C VAL A 208 -1.47 -17.52 6.69
N SER A 209 -1.82 -17.30 5.41
CA SER A 209 -2.42 -18.38 4.62
C SER A 209 -1.30 -19.38 4.35
N PRO A 210 -1.33 -20.59 4.93
CA PRO A 210 -0.39 -21.63 4.57
C PRO A 210 -0.76 -22.09 3.15
N TRP A 211 0.24 -22.14 2.28
CA TRP A 211 0.19 -22.85 1.01
C TRP A 211 0.07 -24.35 1.33
N VAL A 212 -1.14 -24.83 1.66
CA VAL A 212 -1.40 -26.26 1.62
C VAL A 212 -1.63 -26.59 0.15
N GLU A 213 -0.61 -27.21 -0.45
CA GLU A 213 -0.72 -27.92 -1.71
C GLU A 213 -1.91 -28.87 -1.66
N TYR A 214 -2.90 -28.66 -2.53
CA TYR A 214 -3.72 -29.78 -2.99
C TYR A 214 -3.06 -30.32 -4.25
N LEU A 215 -2.04 -31.17 -4.05
CA LEU A 215 -1.77 -32.22 -5.00
C LEU A 215 -2.92 -33.23 -4.88
N SER A 216 -3.94 -33.08 -5.72
CA SER A 216 -4.64 -34.27 -6.20
C SER A 216 -3.98 -34.65 -7.53
N SER A 217 -2.92 -35.45 -7.43
CA SER A 217 -2.48 -36.29 -8.53
C SER A 217 -3.65 -37.14 -9.00
N THR A 218 -4.02 -36.93 -10.25
CA THR A 218 -4.55 -37.87 -11.25
C THR A 218 -4.84 -39.31 -10.78
N ASN A 219 -6.02 -39.81 -11.15
CA ASN A 219 -6.09 -40.82 -12.21
C ASN A 219 -7.50 -40.87 -12.81
N ASP A 220 -7.58 -40.44 -14.07
CA ASP A 220 -8.44 -41.09 -15.04
C ASP A 220 -8.02 -42.56 -15.11
N ASP A 221 -8.97 -43.48 -14.92
CA ASP A 221 -8.94 -44.76 -15.61
C ASP A 221 -10.37 -45.15 -15.99
N GLN A 222 -10.58 -45.25 -17.29
CA GLN A 222 -11.80 -45.73 -17.92
C GLN A 222 -11.90 -47.27 -17.84
N SER A 223 -13.15 -47.74 -17.91
CA SER A 223 -13.60 -49.06 -18.40
C SER A 223 -13.46 -50.29 -17.48
N HIS A 224 -14.60 -50.85 -17.02
CA HIS A 224 -15.31 -51.95 -17.72
C HIS A 224 -16.57 -52.40 -16.95
N SER A 225 -17.57 -52.84 -17.70
CA SER A 225 -18.88 -53.37 -17.29
C SER A 225 -18.83 -54.75 -16.61
N CYS A 226 -19.77 -55.04 -15.71
CA CYS A 226 -20.69 -56.20 -15.79
C CYS A 226 -21.72 -56.20 -14.64
N ASP A 227 -22.94 -56.67 -14.98
CA ASP A 227 -24.23 -56.59 -14.28
C ASP A 227 -24.36 -57.31 -12.93
N PRO A 228 -25.54 -57.16 -12.28
CA PRO A 228 -26.23 -58.34 -11.80
C PRO A 228 -27.73 -58.42 -12.19
N LYS A 229 -28.10 -59.62 -12.66
CA LYS A 229 -29.44 -60.25 -12.82
C LYS A 229 -30.25 -59.98 -14.09
#